data_AF-A0A285CSB3-F1
#
_entry.id   AF-A0A285CSB3-F1
#
_cell.length_a   1.000
_cell.length_b   1.000
_cell.length_c   1.000
_cell.angle_alpha   90.00
_cell.angle_beta   90.00
_cell.angle_gamma   90.00
#
_symmetry.space_group_name_H-M   'P 1'
#
loop_
_entity.id
_entity.type
_entity.pdbx_description
1 polymer ?
#
loop_
_entity_poly.entity_id
_entity_poly.type
_entity_poly.pdbx_seq_one_letter_code
_entity_poly.pdbx_strand_id
1 'polypeptide(L)' 'MFSVYFFENKDLVLNQLLKNVPSAGDEIKIKGRKGKVLSVATVDENKIYVQVDLEKVTKSKAAALTPLDKKKKR' A
#
# COMPACT_ATOMS: atom_id res chain seq x y z
N MET A 1 -18.47 5.15 -12.68
CA MET A 1 -17.89 4.92 -11.33
C MET A 1 -17.11 3.62 -11.43
N PHE A 2 -15.84 3.63 -11.05
CA PHE A 2 -14.86 2.60 -11.41
C PHE A 2 -14.40 1.82 -10.18
N SER A 3 -14.34 0.50 -10.28
CA SER A 3 -13.70 -0.37 -9.28
C SER A 3 -12.20 -0.39 -9.57
N VAL A 4 -11.44 0.30 -8.72
CA VAL A 4 -10.00 0.50 -8.89
C VAL A 4 -9.24 -0.40 -7.91
N TYR A 5 -8.42 -1.28 -8.47
CA TYR A 5 -7.61 -2.25 -7.77
C TYR A 5 -6.15 -1.80 -7.83
N PHE A 6 -5.58 -1.45 -6.69
CA PHE A 6 -4.19 -1.03 -6.57
C PHE A 6 -3.30 -2.23 -6.24
N PHE A 7 -2.33 -2.50 -7.11
CA PHE A 7 -1.37 -3.57 -7.00
C PHE A 7 0.03 -3.04 -6.76
N GLU A 8 0.77 -3.70 -5.88
CA GLU A 8 2.19 -3.48 -5.64
C GLU A 8 2.90 -4.84 -5.77
N ASN A 9 3.83 -5.00 -6.70
CA ASN A 9 4.55 -6.28 -6.92
C ASN A 9 3.65 -7.53 -7.05
N LYS A 10 2.47 -7.38 -7.67
CA LYS A 10 1.39 -8.39 -7.83
C LYS A 10 0.49 -8.60 -6.62
N ASP A 11 0.77 -7.97 -5.48
CA ASP A 11 -0.11 -8.01 -4.31
C ASP A 11 -1.18 -6.93 -4.41
N LEU A 12 -2.45 -7.30 -4.17
CA LEU A 12 -3.55 -6.35 -4.08
C LEU A 12 -3.46 -5.58 -2.75
N VAL A 13 -3.10 -4.30 -2.81
CA VAL A 13 -2.91 -3.47 -1.60
C VAL A 13 -4.19 -2.77 -1.20
N LEU A 14 -4.99 -2.28 -2.16
CA LEU A 14 -6.24 -1.59 -1.91
C LEU A 14 -7.21 -1.86 -3.07
N ASN A 15 -8.49 -2.01 -2.74
CA ASN A 15 -9.57 -1.98 -3.72
C ASN A 15 -10.57 -0.91 -3.28
N GLN A 16 -10.91 0.01 -4.19
CA GLN A 16 -11.84 1.09 -3.90
C GLN A 16 -12.67 1.46 -5.13
N LEU A 17 -13.93 1.80 -4.88
CA LEU A 17 -14.80 2.40 -5.88
C LEU A 17 -14.51 3.91 -5.97
N LEU A 18 -14.04 4.37 -7.13
CA LEU A 18 -13.67 5.77 -7.37
C LEU A 18 -14.51 6.38 -8.50
N LYS A 19 -14.77 7.68 -8.41
CA LYS A 19 -15.43 8.42 -9.50
C LYS A 19 -14.48 8.64 -10.68
N ASN A 20 -13.20 8.88 -10.38
CA ASN A 20 -12.15 9.16 -11.33
C ASN A 20 -11.01 8.16 -11.17
N VAL A 21 -10.33 7.87 -12.27
CA VAL A 21 -9.21 6.94 -12.34
C VAL A 21 -7.92 7.75 -12.20
N PRO A 22 -6.99 7.34 -11.32
CA PRO A 22 -5.68 7.99 -11.24
C PRO A 22 -4.88 7.77 -12.53
N SER A 23 -3.96 8.69 -12.84
CA SER A 23 -3.11 8.64 -14.03
C SER A 23 -1.71 8.13 -13.71
N ALA A 24 -1.00 7.61 -14.72
CA ALA A 24 0.40 7.23 -14.55
C ALA A 24 1.25 8.45 -14.19
N GLY A 25 2.03 8.34 -13.13
CA GLY A 25 2.84 9.43 -12.60
C GLY A 25 2.23 10.17 -11.41
N ASP A 26 0.95 9.97 -11.10
CA ASP A 26 0.29 10.63 -9.98
C ASP A 26 0.88 10.21 -8.63
N GLU A 27 1.04 11.18 -7.74
CA GLU A 27 1.39 10.94 -6.34
C GLU A 27 0.13 10.56 -5.56
N ILE A 28 0.21 9.44 -4.85
CA ILE A 28 -0.91 8.89 -4.11
C ILE A 28 -0.48 8.48 -2.70
N LYS A 29 -1.48 8.41 -1.81
CA LYS A 29 -1.28 7.89 -0.45
C LYS A 29 -2.22 6.73 -0.20
N ILE A 30 -1.68 5.52 -0.13
CA ILE A 30 -2.44 4.29 0.11
C ILE A 30 -2.09 3.76 1.50
N LYS A 31 -3.13 3.57 2.35
CA LYS A 31 -2.97 3.01 3.71
C LYS A 31 -1.87 3.69 4.53
N GLY A 32 -1.79 5.02 4.45
CA GLY A 32 -0.80 5.82 5.19
C GLY A 32 0.58 5.92 4.53
N ARG A 33 0.86 5.14 3.48
CA ARG A 33 2.14 5.15 2.76
C ARG A 33 2.04 6.07 1.55
N LYS A 34 3.05 6.91 1.33
CA LYS A 34 3.17 7.66 0.08
C LYS A 34 3.64 6.72 -1.02
N GLY A 35 3.30 7.06 -2.26
CA GLY A 35 3.72 6.30 -3.41
C GLY A 35 3.33 6.99 -4.71
N LYS A 36 3.65 6.31 -5.81
CA LYS A 36 3.43 6.82 -7.16
C LYS A 36 2.73 5.77 -8.02
N VAL A 37 1.86 6.22 -8.91
CA VAL A 37 1.25 5.35 -9.91
C VAL A 37 2.26 5.07 -11.02
N LEU A 38 2.52 3.79 -11.28
CA LEU A 38 3.42 3.34 -12.35
C LEU A 38 2.68 3.15 -13.67
N SER A 39 1.57 2.41 -13.63
CA SER A 39 0.79 2.09 -14.83
C SER A 39 -0.66 1.84 -14.50
N VAL A 40 -1.54 2.11 -15.46
CA VAL A 40 -2.98 1.89 -15.34
C VAL A 40 -3.44 0.99 -16.48
N ALA A 41 -4.14 -0.09 -16.15
CA ALA A 41 -4.67 -1.05 -17.09
C ALA A 41 -6.18 -1.20 -16.89
N THR A 42 -6.94 -0.97 -17.95
CA THR A 42 -8.38 -1.20 -17.98
C THR A 42 -8.64 -2.67 -18.31
N VAL A 43 -9.25 -3.41 -17.39
CA VAL A 43 -9.49 -4.85 -17.54
C VAL A 43 -10.90 -5.13 -18.05
N ASP A 44 -11.88 -4.41 -17.51
CA ASP A 44 -13.28 -4.41 -17.94
C ASP A 44 -13.77 -2.96 -18.04
N GLU A 45 -15.00 -2.76 -18.52
CA GLU A 45 -15.64 -1.42 -18.63
C GLU A 45 -15.57 -0.60 -17.33
N ASN A 46 -15.71 -1.28 -16.17
CA ASN A 46 -15.72 -0.64 -14.86
C ASN A 46 -14.62 -1.14 -13.91
N LYS A 47 -13.72 -2.03 -14.37
CA LYS A 47 -12.64 -2.58 -13.52
C LYS A 47 -11.29 -2.12 -14.04
N ILE A 48 -10.52 -1.52 -13.14
CA ILE A 48 -9.24 -0.89 -13.47
C ILE A 48 -8.18 -1.37 -12.51
N TYR A 49 -7.07 -1.84 -13.06
CA TYR A 49 -5.90 -2.28 -12.31
C TYR A 49 -4.84 -1.19 -12.39
N VAL A 50 -4.35 -0.77 -11.22
CA VAL A 50 -3.38 0.31 -11.07
C VAL A 50 -2.15 -0.28 -10.39
N GLN A 51 -1.00 -0.25 -11.06
CA GLN A 51 0.28 -0.59 -10.45
C GLN A 51 0.82 0.63 -9.72
N VAL A 52 1.21 0.43 -8.47
CA VAL A 52 1.73 1.48 -7.59
C VAL A 52 3.05 1.05 -7.00
N ASP A 53 3.94 2.02 -6.81
CA ASP A 53 5.15 1.86 -6.00
C ASP A 53 4.94 2.60 -4.69
N LEU A 54 4.92 1.88 -3.57
CA LEU A 54 4.69 2.46 -2.25
C LEU A 54 5.99 2.48 -1.45
N GLU A 55 6.15 3.53 -0.63
CA GLU A 55 7.26 3.58 0.31
C GLU A 55 7.21 2.41 1.29
N LYS A 56 8.35 1.72 1.43
CA LYS A 56 8.49 0.61 2.36
C LYS A 56 8.31 1.10 3.78
N VAL A 57 7.34 0.52 4.49
CA VAL A 57 7.21 0.74 5.95
C VAL A 57 8.36 0.02 6.63
N THR A 58 9.43 0.75 6.94
CA THR A 58 10.45 0.26 7.86
C THR A 58 9.81 0.16 9.23
N LYS A 59 9.42 -1.05 9.63
CA LYS A 59 9.21 -1.36 11.04
C LYS A 59 10.56 -1.12 11.71
N SER A 60 10.73 0.03 12.36
CA SER A 60 11.81 0.20 13.33
C SER A 60 11.74 -1.00 14.26
N LYS A 61 12.85 -1.75 14.39
CA LYS A 61 13.06 -2.84 15.35
C LYS A 61 13.00 -2.32 16.80
N ALA A 62 11.91 -1.67 17.19
CA ALA A 62 11.71 -1.09 18.52
C ALA A 62 10.67 -1.86 19.34
N ALA A 63 10.29 -3.06 18.90
CA ALA A 63 9.41 -3.98 19.63
C ALA A 63 10.08 -5.34 19.91
N ALA A 64 11.40 -5.40 19.88
CA ALA A 64 12.17 -6.53 20.39
C ALA A 64 13.18 -6.00 21.40
N LEU A 65 13.09 -6.52 22.62
CA LEU A 65 13.98 -6.32 23.77
C LEU A 65 13.63 -5.13 24.69
N THR A 66 12.65 -5.33 25.57
CA THR A 66 12.86 -4.96 26.99
C THR A 66 13.57 -6.13 27.67
N PRO A 67 14.84 -6.00 28.10
CA PRO A 67 15.52 -7.02 28.90
C PRO A 67 15.04 -7.05 30.38
N LEU A 68 14.02 -6.27 30.73
CA LEU A 68 13.64 -6.06 32.13
C LEU A 68 12.79 -7.20 32.74
N ASP A 69 12.27 -8.13 31.92
CA ASP A 69 11.44 -9.24 32.40
C ASP A 69 12.23 -10.50 32.78
N LYS A 70 13.57 -10.49 32.70
CA LYS A 70 14.40 -11.70 32.95
C LYS A 70 15.43 -11.59 34.07
N LYS A 71 15.45 -10.54 34.90
CA LYS A 71 16.41 -10.48 36.02
C LYS A 71 15.92 -9.74 37.26
N LYS A 72 15.15 -10.44 38.11
CA LYS A 72 15.58 -10.75 39.50
C LYS A 72 14.64 -11.78 40.16
N LYS A 73 15.13 -13.01 40.23
CA LYS A 73 14.93 -13.90 41.38
C LYS A 73 15.63 -13.29 42.59
N ARG A 74 14.95 -13.13 43.72
CA ARG A 74 15.28 -13.75 45.02
C ARG A 74 14.16 -13.50 46.02
#